data_AF-A0A1N6J0V4-F1
#
_entry.id   AF-A0A1N6J0V4-F1
#
_cell.length_a   1.000
_cell.length_b   1.000
_cell.length_c   1.000
_cell.angle_alpha   90.00
_cell.angle_beta   90.00
_cell.angle_gamma   90.00
#
_symmetry.space_group_name_H-M   'P 1'
#
loop_
_entity.id
_entity.type
_entity.pdbx_description
1 polymer ?
#
loop_
_entity_poly.entity_id
_entity_poly.type
_entity_poly.pdbx_seq_one_letter_code
_entity_poly.pdbx_strand_id
1 'polypeptide(L)'
;MSMKKILSLIFLVLLSSCSEPTERIEKKLLPYLQEDLKFMVAETLNAKATKEDLLDEPYYKIRDFRLFEGAEAEIYAAYAEVDFYIYKNMAIYEKRKYRYEVHGRHWDRYSKVLKFGKDKNP
;
A
#
# COMPACT_ATOMS: atom_id res chain seq x y z
N MET A 1 16.64 2.10 -45.54
CA MET A 1 16.16 1.13 -44.53
C MET A 1 14.89 0.48 -45.07
N SER A 2 14.84 -0.84 -45.25
CA SER A 2 13.68 -1.52 -45.88
C SER A 2 12.44 -1.41 -44.98
N MET A 3 11.26 -1.20 -45.56
CA MET A 3 9.96 -1.08 -44.87
C MET A 3 9.67 -2.27 -43.93
N LYS A 4 10.19 -3.46 -44.26
CA LYS A 4 10.15 -4.66 -43.40
C LYS A 4 10.94 -4.51 -42.10
N LYS A 5 12.07 -3.78 -42.13
CA LYS A 5 12.90 -3.50 -40.95
C LYS A 5 12.24 -2.49 -40.02
N ILE A 6 11.48 -1.53 -40.56
CA ILE A 6 10.71 -0.55 -39.77
C ILE A 6 9.53 -1.25 -39.06
N LEU A 7 8.81 -2.11 -39.78
CA LEU A 7 7.68 -2.88 -39.21
C LEU A 7 8.13 -3.82 -38.08
N SER A 8 9.28 -4.48 -38.27
CA SER A 8 9.87 -5.35 -37.24
C SER A 8 10.36 -4.58 -36.01
N LEU A 9 10.82 -3.34 -36.18
CA LEU A 9 11.25 -2.48 -35.06
C LEU A 9 10.07 -1.98 -34.24
N ILE A 10 8.96 -1.62 -34.89
CA ILE A 10 7.71 -1.23 -34.21
C ILE A 10 7.15 -2.40 -33.39
N PHE A 11 7.23 -3.62 -33.92
CA PHE A 11 6.78 -4.82 -33.20
C PHE A 11 7.63 -5.12 -31.96
N LEU A 12 8.95 -4.89 -32.01
CA LEU A 12 9.82 -5.03 -30.83
C LEU A 12 9.54 -3.95 -29.76
N VAL A 13 9.25 -2.71 -30.17
CA VAL A 13 8.95 -1.61 -29.24
C VAL A 13 7.61 -1.84 -28.53
N LEU A 14 6.62 -2.43 -29.21
CA LEU A 14 5.33 -2.78 -28.62
C LEU A 14 5.41 -3.91 -27.57
N LEU A 15 6.38 -4.82 -27.70
CA LEU A 15 6.60 -5.89 -26.72
C LEU A 15 7.34 -5.43 -25.44
N SER A 16 7.90 -4.22 -25.45
CA SER A 16 8.76 -3.72 -24.36
C SER A 16 8.00 -2.94 -23.27
N SER A 17 6.67 -2.84 -23.34
CA SER A 17 5.92 -1.80 -22.61
C SER A 17 4.62 -2.27 -21.97
N CYS A 18 4.68 -3.22 -21.02
CA CYS A 18 3.49 -3.58 -20.22
C CYS A 18 3.70 -3.80 -18.72
N SER A 19 4.89 -3.54 -18.15
CA SER A 19 5.08 -3.62 -16.70
C SER A 19 5.31 -2.24 -16.09
N GLU A 20 4.54 -1.88 -15.06
CA GLU A 20 4.81 -0.70 -14.25
C GLU A 20 6.11 -0.89 -13.44
N PRO A 21 7.01 0.11 -13.36
CA PRO A 21 8.20 -0.01 -12.52
C PRO A 21 7.85 -0.21 -11.04
N THR A 22 8.50 -1.16 -10.39
CA THR A 22 8.34 -1.51 -8.97
C THR A 22 8.37 -0.31 -8.01
N GLU A 23 9.38 0.56 -8.16
CA GLU A 23 9.54 1.76 -7.31
C GLU A 23 8.30 2.66 -7.36
N ARG A 24 7.57 2.63 -8.48
CA ARG A 24 6.32 3.39 -8.66
C ARG A 24 5.17 2.76 -7.87
N ILE A 25 5.10 1.43 -7.80
CA ILE A 25 4.05 0.70 -7.07
C ILE A 25 4.16 0.97 -5.56
N GLU A 26 5.37 0.89 -4.99
CA GLU A 26 5.59 1.19 -3.58
C GLU A 26 5.29 2.66 -3.26
N LYS A 27 5.78 3.60 -4.08
CA LYS A 27 5.48 5.04 -3.89
C LYS A 27 3.98 5.35 -3.95
N LYS A 28 3.22 4.63 -4.78
CA LYS A 28 1.76 4.76 -4.85
C LYS A 28 1.05 4.27 -3.59
N LEU A 29 1.68 3.44 -2.75
CA LEU A 29 1.09 2.99 -1.48
C LEU A 29 1.03 4.12 -0.45
N LEU A 30 2.09 4.93 -0.38
CA LEU A 30 2.26 6.00 0.63
C LEU A 30 1.06 6.94 0.79
N PRO A 31 0.43 7.48 -0.28
CA PRO A 31 -0.75 8.34 -0.11
C PRO A 31 -1.94 7.60 0.52
N TYR A 32 -2.15 6.31 0.22
CA TYR A 32 -3.20 5.51 0.85
C TYR A 32 -2.95 5.35 2.36
N LEU A 33 -1.70 5.09 2.75
CA LEU A 33 -1.34 4.96 4.16
C LEU A 33 -1.52 6.28 4.90
N GLN A 34 -1.15 7.40 4.28
CA GLN A 34 -1.33 8.72 4.88
C GLN A 34 -2.80 9.09 5.03
N GLU A 35 -3.62 8.82 4.03
CA GLU A 35 -5.08 9.04 4.10
C GLU A 35 -5.74 8.15 5.16
N ASP A 36 -5.36 6.88 5.22
CA ASP A 36 -5.87 5.94 6.23
C ASP A 36 -5.50 6.40 7.64
N LEU A 37 -4.26 6.83 7.87
CA LEU A 37 -3.83 7.36 9.17
C LEU A 37 -4.64 8.61 9.58
N LYS A 38 -4.84 9.55 8.63
CA LYS A 38 -5.68 10.74 8.86
C LYS A 38 -7.12 10.36 9.19
N PHE A 39 -7.69 9.41 8.44
CA PHE A 39 -9.04 8.93 8.65
C PHE A 39 -9.19 8.30 10.04
N MET A 40 -8.25 7.45 10.46
CA MET A 40 -8.27 6.82 11.78
C MET A 40 -8.22 7.84 12.93
N VAL A 41 -7.36 8.85 12.80
CA VAL A 41 -7.28 9.95 13.76
C VAL A 41 -8.61 10.71 13.84
N ALA A 42 -9.18 11.06 12.69
CA ALA A 42 -10.46 11.77 12.63
C ALA A 42 -11.63 10.94 13.19
N GLU A 43 -11.71 9.65 12.83
CA GLU A 43 -12.71 8.70 13.33
C GLU A 43 -12.62 8.59 14.87
N THR A 44 -11.41 8.49 15.41
CA THR A 44 -11.18 8.40 16.86
C THR A 44 -11.62 9.65 17.60
N LEU A 45 -11.29 10.83 17.10
CA LEU A 45 -11.73 12.11 17.68
C LEU A 45 -13.26 12.28 17.62
N ASN A 46 -13.88 11.86 16.51
CA ASN A 46 -15.34 11.87 16.36
C ASN A 46 -16.04 10.88 17.30
N ALA A 47 -15.35 9.82 17.73
CA ALA A 47 -15.84 8.82 18.67
C ALA A 47 -15.75 9.24 20.15
N LYS A 48 -15.55 10.54 20.43
CA LYS A 48 -15.41 11.15 21.78
C LYS A 48 -14.05 10.95 22.47
N ALA A 49 -13.03 10.44 21.78
CA ALA A 49 -11.67 10.50 22.30
C ALA A 49 -11.16 11.95 22.26
N THR A 50 -10.25 12.31 23.16
CA THR A 50 -9.60 13.61 23.14
C THR A 50 -8.21 13.53 22.50
N LYS A 51 -7.56 14.69 22.29
CA LYS A 51 -6.20 14.72 21.72
C LYS A 51 -5.21 14.04 22.66
N GLU A 52 -5.46 14.04 23.96
CA GLU A 52 -4.65 13.40 25.00
C GLU A 52 -4.66 11.86 24.92
N ASP A 53 -5.67 11.28 24.25
CA ASP A 53 -5.76 9.84 24.00
C ASP A 53 -4.92 9.39 22.79
N LEU A 54 -4.54 10.34 21.93
CA LEU A 54 -3.78 10.10 20.71
C LEU A 54 -2.28 10.28 20.92
N LEU A 55 -1.49 9.56 20.14
CA LEU A 55 -0.05 9.83 20.03
C LEU A 55 0.17 11.26 19.54
N ASP A 56 1.22 11.91 20.05
CA ASP A 56 1.60 13.25 19.61
C ASP A 56 1.96 13.24 18.11
N GLU A 57 2.57 12.14 17.67
CA GLU A 57 2.82 11.81 16.26
C GLU A 57 2.27 10.41 15.94
N PRO A 58 1.01 10.29 15.48
CA PRO A 58 0.48 9.04 14.96
C PRO A 58 1.29 8.58 13.76
N TYR A 59 1.51 7.28 13.62
CA TYR A 59 2.36 6.73 12.56
C TYR A 59 1.90 5.35 12.11
N TYR A 60 2.48 4.87 11.01
CA TYR A 60 2.31 3.52 10.52
C TYR A 60 3.66 2.86 10.25
N LYS A 61 3.69 1.52 10.25
CA LYS A 61 4.85 0.72 9.87
C LYS A 61 4.43 -0.31 8.83
N ILE A 62 5.09 -0.30 7.68
CA ILE A 62 4.99 -1.37 6.69
C ILE A 62 5.75 -2.57 7.25
N ARG A 63 5.04 -3.66 7.54
CA ARG A 63 5.59 -4.88 8.15
C ARG A 63 6.01 -5.91 7.13
N ASP A 64 5.29 -5.98 6.02
CA ASP A 64 5.56 -6.87 4.90
C ASP A 64 5.21 -6.11 3.63
N PHE A 65 6.10 -6.17 2.64
CA PHE A 65 5.88 -5.67 1.30
C PHE A 65 6.43 -6.69 0.33
N ARG A 66 5.57 -7.21 -0.55
CA ARG A 66 5.92 -8.24 -1.52
C ARG A 66 5.44 -7.85 -2.90
N LEU A 67 6.28 -8.13 -3.88
CA LEU A 67 5.91 -8.10 -5.28
C LEU A 67 5.61 -9.52 -5.70
N PHE A 68 4.57 -9.66 -6.51
CA PHE A 68 4.23 -10.94 -7.13
C PHE A 68 4.86 -10.99 -8.52
N GLU A 69 5.24 -12.18 -8.94
CA GLU A 69 5.84 -12.44 -10.25
C GLU A 69 5.08 -13.55 -10.97
N GLY A 70 5.25 -13.65 -12.29
CA GLY A 70 4.62 -14.69 -13.10
C GLY A 70 3.08 -14.61 -13.09
N ALA A 71 2.42 -15.76 -13.11
CA ALA A 71 0.95 -15.85 -13.20
C ALA A 71 0.23 -15.19 -12.01
N GLU A 72 0.86 -15.16 -10.83
CA GLU A 72 0.29 -14.50 -9.64
C GLU A 72 0.18 -12.97 -9.82
N ALA A 73 1.03 -12.39 -10.68
CA ALA A 73 1.06 -10.96 -10.98
C ALA A 73 0.01 -10.51 -12.01
N GLU A 74 -0.83 -11.40 -12.56
CA GLU A 74 -1.81 -11.03 -13.59
C GLU A 74 -2.99 -10.21 -13.03
N ILE A 75 -3.36 -10.46 -11.77
CA ILE A 75 -4.49 -9.79 -11.10
C ILE A 75 -3.97 -8.80 -10.06
N TYR A 76 -3.08 -9.26 -9.18
CA TYR A 76 -2.44 -8.42 -8.17
C TYR A 76 -0.93 -8.51 -8.31
N ALA A 77 -0.23 -7.39 -8.47
CA ALA A 77 1.22 -7.38 -8.63
C ALA A 77 1.99 -7.11 -7.33
N ALA A 78 1.31 -6.69 -6.27
CA ALA A 78 1.95 -6.47 -4.98
C ALA A 78 0.99 -6.66 -3.80
N TYR A 79 1.59 -6.86 -2.63
CA TYR A 79 0.95 -6.97 -1.34
C TYR A 79 1.67 -6.10 -0.32
N ALA A 80 0.92 -5.50 0.61
CA ALA A 80 1.48 -4.86 1.77
C ALA A 80 0.68 -5.19 3.05
N GLU A 81 1.39 -5.44 4.14
CA GLU A 81 0.85 -5.47 5.50
C GLU A 81 1.35 -4.26 6.27
N VAL A 82 0.43 -3.50 6.86
CA VAL A 82 0.77 -2.24 7.55
C VAL A 82 0.07 -2.20 8.90
N ASP A 83 0.82 -1.83 9.93
CA ASP A 83 0.30 -1.57 11.26
C ASP A 83 0.19 -0.06 11.49
N PHE A 84 -0.94 0.39 12.02
CA PHE A 84 -1.25 1.79 12.33
C PHE A 84 -1.34 2.00 13.84
N TYR A 85 -0.58 2.97 14.33
CA TYR A 85 -0.47 3.31 15.75
C TYR A 85 -0.97 4.73 15.95
N ILE A 86 -2.09 4.85 16.68
CA ILE A 86 -2.72 6.16 16.93
C ILE A 86 -2.96 6.44 18.42
N TYR A 87 -3.03 5.40 19.27
CA TYR A 87 -3.38 5.55 20.68
C TYR A 87 -2.14 5.70 21.58
N LYS A 88 -2.19 6.64 22.51
CA LYS A 88 -1.10 6.91 23.48
C LYS A 88 -1.13 5.96 24.65
N ASN A 89 -2.32 5.76 25.24
CA ASN A 89 -2.49 5.07 26.52
C ASN A 89 -2.96 3.61 26.36
N MET A 90 -3.18 3.15 25.13
CA MET A 90 -3.69 1.81 24.85
C MET A 90 -2.69 1.03 24.01
N ALA A 91 -2.39 -0.19 24.42
CA ALA A 91 -1.56 -1.13 23.67
C ALA A 91 -2.39 -1.79 22.56
N ILE A 92 -2.83 -1.01 21.58
CA ILE A 92 -3.69 -1.44 20.48
C ILE A 92 -3.20 -0.77 19.19
N TYR A 93 -3.20 -1.51 18.09
CA TYR A 93 -2.92 -1.01 16.76
C TYR A 93 -3.86 -1.63 15.74
N GLU A 94 -4.11 -0.92 14.64
CA GLU A 94 -4.91 -1.45 13.54
C GLU A 94 -3.98 -2.03 12.47
N LYS A 95 -4.13 -3.32 12.15
CA LYS A 95 -3.45 -3.97 11.05
C LYS A 95 -4.31 -3.91 9.80
N ARG A 96 -3.76 -3.40 8.70
CA ARG A 96 -4.39 -3.41 7.37
C ARG A 96 -3.57 -4.19 6.37
N LYS A 97 -4.27 -4.77 5.40
CA LYS A 97 -3.65 -5.42 4.24
C LYS A 97 -4.11 -4.76 2.96
N TYR A 98 -3.14 -4.58 2.07
CA TYR A 98 -3.32 -3.96 0.77
C TYR A 98 -2.86 -4.90 -0.31
N ARG A 99 -3.50 -4.81 -1.48
CA ARG A 99 -3.08 -5.50 -2.70
C ARG A 99 -3.09 -4.51 -3.85
N TYR A 100 -2.09 -4.58 -4.71
CA TYR A 100 -1.98 -3.68 -5.86
C TYR A 100 -2.63 -4.34 -7.07
N GLU A 101 -3.74 -3.79 -7.54
CA GLU A 101 -4.50 -4.30 -8.68
C GLU A 101 -3.92 -3.75 -9.98
N VAL A 102 -3.67 -4.65 -10.95
CA VAL A 102 -2.82 -4.36 -12.12
C VAL A 102 -3.55 -3.57 -13.20
N HIS A 103 -4.82 -3.86 -13.47
CA HIS A 103 -5.56 -3.25 -14.59
C HIS A 103 -5.92 -1.79 -14.29
N GLY A 104 -6.39 -1.53 -13.08
CA GLY A 104 -6.70 -0.21 -12.54
C GLY A 104 -5.50 0.48 -11.89
N ARG A 105 -4.37 -0.20 -11.75
CA ARG A 105 -3.07 0.36 -11.31
C ARG A 105 -3.13 1.10 -9.98
N HIS A 106 -3.94 0.59 -9.05
CA HIS A 106 -4.24 1.20 -7.75
C HIS A 106 -4.12 0.20 -6.61
N TRP A 107 -4.05 0.72 -5.38
CA TRP A 107 -4.04 -0.10 -4.18
C TRP A 107 -5.46 -0.30 -3.64
N ASP A 108 -5.78 -1.54 -3.33
CA ASP A 108 -7.01 -1.95 -2.67
C ASP A 108 -6.77 -2.30 -1.21
N ARG A 109 -7.61 -1.77 -0.33
CA ARG A 109 -7.74 -2.22 1.07
C ARG A 109 -8.66 -3.43 1.11
N TYR A 110 -8.17 -4.57 1.60
CA TYR A 110 -8.98 -5.80 1.60
C TYR A 110 -9.08 -6.51 2.96
N SER A 111 -8.32 -6.05 3.96
CA SER A 111 -8.42 -6.55 5.33
C SER A 111 -8.13 -5.45 6.34
N LYS A 112 -8.90 -5.44 7.43
CA LYS A 112 -8.73 -4.59 8.61
C LYS A 112 -8.92 -5.45 9.86
N VAL A 113 -7.95 -5.44 10.76
CA VAL A 113 -8.00 -6.20 12.02
C VAL A 113 -7.41 -5.37 13.15
N LEU A 114 -8.14 -5.23 14.25
CA LEU A 114 -7.62 -4.64 15.47
C LEU A 114 -6.74 -5.66 16.21
N LYS A 115 -5.56 -5.24 16.65
CA LYS A 115 -4.60 -6.09 17.36
C LYS A 115 -4.23 -5.48 18.70
N PHE A 116 -4.07 -6.33 19.70
CA PHE A 116 -3.52 -5.96 21.00
C PHE A 116 -2.01 -6.12 20.99
N GLY A 117 -1.32 -5.14 21.56
CA GLY A 117 0.14 -5.07 21.62
C GLY A 117 0.63 -3.65 21.44
N LYS A 118 1.82 -3.38 21.96
CA LYS A 118 2.57 -2.17 21.62
C LYS A 118 3.40 -2.45 20.36
N ASP A 119 3.87 -1.37 19.73
CA ASP A 119 4.89 -1.49 18.69
C ASP A 119 6.09 -2.24 19.25
N LYS A 120 6.25 -3.49 18.79
CA LYS A 120 7.47 -4.24 18.99
C LYS A 120 8.36 -3.83 17.83
N ASN A 121 9.46 -3.14 18.14
CA ASN A 121 10.48 -2.87 17.14
C ASN A 121 10.87 -4.20 16.46
N PRO A 122 10.97 -4.24 15.12
CA PRO A 122 11.80 -5.23 14.47
C PRO A 122 13.28 -4.98 14.80
#